data_AF-A0A957EPQ8-F1
#
_entry.id   AF-A0A957EPQ8-F1
#
_cell.length_a   1.000
_cell.length_b   1.000
_cell.length_c   1.000
_cell.angle_alpha   90.00
_cell.angle_beta   90.00
_cell.angle_gamma   90.00
#
_symmetry.space_group_name_H-M   'P 1'
#
loop_
_entity.id
_entity.type
_entity.pdbx_description
1 polymer ?
#
loop_
_entity_poly.entity_id
_entity_poly.type
_entity_poly.pdbx_seq_one_letter_code
_entity_poly.pdbx_strand_id
1 'polypeptide(L)'
;MIQREAEVVICGAGICGVSVAYHLAVRHGVKNVVLIDEREPLTLTSDKSTECYRNWWPGPGDGMMRFMNRSIDLLEDLADGSDNFFRLNRRGYVFLTAVPERKTQLQAEAEAISALGAGELRVHNGRLSDQPYIPHANEGYHNQPEGADLIVDPTMIQDIFPFINDDAIAMLHARRCGWLSAQQLGMYLLQEARAHGVELLRGRVTDVTVEGFFWENNGRFRQPGRRGSDHHRHKLFCQCGRPLHC
;
A
#
# COMPACT_ATOMS: atom_id res chain seq x y z
N MET A 1 -4.86 -26.55 27.52
CA MET A 1 -4.36 -25.34 26.85
C MET A 1 -2.91 -25.58 26.47
N ILE A 2 -2.55 -25.46 25.20
CA ILE A 2 -1.15 -25.48 24.78
C ILE A 2 -0.61 -24.06 25.03
N GLN A 3 0.37 -23.93 25.92
CA GLN A 3 1.06 -22.66 26.15
C GLN A 3 2.15 -22.52 25.08
N ARG A 4 2.13 -21.41 24.35
CA ARG A 4 3.15 -21.04 23.35
C ARG A 4 3.72 -19.68 23.70
N GLU A 5 4.99 -19.48 23.39
CA GLU A 5 5.67 -18.20 23.53
C GLU A 5 6.11 -17.72 22.15
N ALA A 6 5.86 -16.45 21.85
CA ALA A 6 6.21 -15.77 20.60
C ALA A 6 6.91 -14.45 20.94
N GLU A 7 7.87 -14.02 20.12
CA GLU A 7 8.50 -12.71 20.24
C GLU A 7 7.55 -11.61 19.73
N VAL A 8 6.90 -11.89 18.60
CA VAL A 8 5.90 -11.00 18.01
C VAL A 8 4.67 -11.80 17.62
N VAL A 9 3.50 -11.29 18.00
CA VAL A 9 2.20 -11.80 17.53
C VAL A 9 1.54 -10.74 16.67
N ILE A 10 1.18 -11.11 15.44
CA ILE A 10 0.49 -10.26 14.47
C ILE A 10 -0.95 -10.75 14.37
N CYS A 11 -1.92 -9.90 14.73
CA CYS A 11 -3.34 -10.22 14.70
C CYS A 11 -3.96 -9.72 13.39
N GLY A 12 -4.15 -10.62 12.43
CA GLY A 12 -4.75 -10.38 11.12
C GLY A 12 -3.78 -10.67 9.97
N ALA A 13 -4.17 -11.58 9.07
CA ALA A 13 -3.42 -12.01 7.89
C ALA A 13 -3.93 -11.33 6.60
N GLY A 14 -4.39 -10.08 6.71
CA GLY A 14 -4.54 -9.19 5.55
C GLY A 14 -3.18 -8.70 5.03
N ILE A 15 -3.18 -7.93 3.94
CA ILE A 15 -1.95 -7.45 3.28
C ILE A 15 -1.00 -6.71 4.24
N CYS A 16 -1.54 -5.90 5.16
CA CYS A 16 -0.73 -5.21 6.16
C CYS A 16 -0.05 -6.19 7.13
N GLY A 17 -0.79 -7.17 7.66
CA GLY A 17 -0.22 -8.13 8.61
C GLY A 17 0.80 -9.06 7.97
N VAL A 18 0.54 -9.48 6.73
CA VAL A 18 1.50 -10.25 5.93
C VAL A 18 2.75 -9.43 5.61
N SER A 19 2.59 -8.16 5.23
CA SER A 19 3.71 -7.24 5.01
C SER A 19 4.56 -7.05 6.27
N VAL A 20 3.93 -6.84 7.43
CA VAL A 20 4.63 -6.75 8.72
C VAL A 20 5.39 -8.04 9.01
N ALA A 21 4.77 -9.21 8.83
CA ALA A 21 5.42 -10.50 9.03
C ALA A 21 6.66 -10.68 8.14
N TYR A 22 6.53 -10.35 6.85
CA TYR A 22 7.63 -10.38 5.89
C TYR A 22 8.77 -9.44 6.32
N HIS A 23 8.49 -8.18 6.60
CA HIS A 23 9.54 -7.22 6.94
C HIS A 23 10.25 -7.60 8.26
N LEU A 24 9.50 -8.03 9.29
CA LEU A 24 10.11 -8.48 10.54
C LEU A 24 11.02 -9.68 10.34
N ALA A 25 10.53 -10.75 9.71
CA ALA A 25 11.27 -12.00 9.60
C ALA A 25 12.37 -11.96 8.54
N VAL A 26 12.07 -11.42 7.35
CA VAL A 26 12.94 -11.48 6.16
C VAL A 26 13.92 -10.30 6.14
N ARG A 27 13.43 -9.07 6.38
CA ARG A 27 14.28 -7.86 6.28
C ARG A 27 15.00 -7.52 7.57
N HIS A 28 14.42 -7.85 8.72
CA HIS A 28 14.99 -7.53 10.04
C HIS A 28 15.45 -8.75 10.83
N GLY A 29 15.24 -9.98 10.34
CA GLY A 29 15.73 -11.20 10.96
C GLY A 29 15.06 -11.56 12.30
N VAL A 30 13.94 -10.92 12.65
CA VAL A 30 13.19 -11.19 13.88
C VAL A 30 12.70 -12.63 13.85
N LYS A 31 12.93 -13.37 14.94
CA LYS A 31 12.57 -14.79 15.06
C LYS A 31 11.30 -14.94 15.89
N ASN A 32 10.71 -16.14 15.85
CA ASN A 32 9.55 -16.50 16.65
C ASN A 32 8.36 -15.53 16.46
N VAL A 33 8.04 -15.23 15.20
CA VAL A 33 6.91 -14.38 14.81
C VAL A 33 5.71 -15.27 14.48
N VAL A 34 4.56 -14.98 15.08
CA VAL A 34 3.31 -15.71 14.84
C VAL A 34 2.28 -14.76 14.21
N LEU A 35 1.78 -15.13 13.04
CA LEU A 35 0.68 -14.47 12.35
C LEU A 35 -0.61 -15.23 12.63
N ILE A 36 -1.62 -14.56 13.18
CA ILE A 36 -2.90 -15.16 13.59
C ILE A 36 -4.04 -14.56 12.77
N ASP A 37 -4.85 -15.39 12.13
CA ASP A 37 -6.12 -14.97 11.52
C ASP A 37 -7.18 -16.07 11.68
N GLU A 38 -8.44 -15.68 11.80
CA GLU A 38 -9.54 -16.65 11.89
C GLU A 38 -9.95 -17.22 10.52
N ARG A 39 -9.62 -16.51 9.44
CA ARG A 39 -9.90 -16.85 8.05
C ARG A 39 -8.61 -17.23 7.33
N GLU A 40 -8.76 -17.63 6.07
CA GLU A 40 -7.61 -17.78 5.20
C GLU A 40 -6.99 -16.39 4.94
N PRO A 41 -5.65 -16.29 4.77
CA PRO A 41 -5.00 -15.01 4.53
C PRO A 41 -5.58 -14.25 3.34
N LEU A 42 -5.56 -12.92 3.44
CA LEU A 42 -5.96 -11.97 2.39
C LEU A 42 -7.45 -11.95 2.01
N THR A 43 -8.34 -12.76 2.62
CA THR A 43 -9.75 -12.90 2.17
C THR A 43 -10.72 -11.78 2.64
N LEU A 44 -10.21 -10.63 3.06
CA LEU A 44 -11.01 -9.48 3.49
C LEU A 44 -10.75 -8.31 2.55
N THR A 45 -10.57 -7.08 3.04
CA THR A 45 -10.39 -5.89 2.19
C THR A 45 -9.21 -6.01 1.20
N SER A 46 -8.22 -6.86 1.50
CA SER A 46 -7.14 -7.18 0.56
C SER A 46 -7.63 -7.85 -0.74
N ASP A 47 -8.69 -8.67 -0.70
CA ASP A 47 -9.29 -9.30 -1.88
C ASP A 47 -10.30 -8.40 -2.61
N LYS A 48 -10.75 -7.30 -1.99
CA LYS A 48 -11.72 -6.34 -2.56
C LYS A 48 -11.05 -5.07 -3.09
N SER A 49 -9.72 -5.04 -3.12
CA SER A 49 -8.96 -3.90 -3.63
C SER A 49 -9.16 -3.72 -5.13
N THR A 50 -9.16 -2.48 -5.60
CA THR A 50 -8.93 -2.17 -7.03
C THR A 50 -7.44 -2.29 -7.40
N GLU A 51 -6.61 -2.63 -6.42
CA GLU A 51 -5.18 -2.92 -6.53
C GLU A 51 -4.33 -1.73 -7.01
N CYS A 52 -4.89 -0.53 -6.86
CA CYS A 52 -4.35 0.75 -7.24
C CYS A 52 -3.33 1.30 -6.23
N TYR A 53 -2.18 1.80 -6.72
CA TYR A 53 -1.23 2.62 -5.94
C TYR A 53 -0.91 3.96 -6.64
N ARG A 54 -0.63 5.00 -5.84
CA ARG A 54 -0.21 6.32 -6.33
C ARG A 54 0.62 7.08 -5.29
N ASN A 55 1.60 7.85 -5.76
CA ASN A 55 2.23 8.90 -4.93
C ASN A 55 1.53 10.27 -5.05
N TRP A 56 0.56 10.39 -5.96
CA TRP A 56 -0.14 11.64 -6.26
C TRP A 56 -1.23 11.95 -5.23
N TRP A 57 -0.87 12.61 -4.12
CA TRP A 57 -1.76 12.89 -2.99
C TRP A 57 -1.86 14.39 -2.68
N PRO A 58 -2.95 15.07 -3.08
CA PRO A 58 -3.24 16.43 -2.64
C PRO A 58 -3.63 16.43 -1.15
N GLY A 59 -2.97 17.25 -0.34
CA GLY A 59 -3.24 17.39 1.09
C GLY A 59 -2.21 18.32 1.75
N PRO A 60 -2.41 18.73 3.01
CA PRO A 60 -1.44 19.61 3.65
C PRO A 60 -0.11 18.89 3.87
N GLY A 61 0.98 19.50 3.40
CA GLY A 61 2.35 19.00 3.56
C GLY A 61 2.70 17.78 2.72
N ASP A 62 3.86 17.19 2.98
CA ASP A 62 4.48 16.14 2.14
C ASP A 62 4.36 14.72 2.72
N GLY A 63 3.71 14.55 3.88
CA GLY A 63 3.73 13.31 4.66
C GLY A 63 3.19 12.09 3.91
N MET A 64 2.01 12.21 3.30
CA MET A 64 1.42 11.13 2.49
C MET A 64 2.25 10.85 1.23
N MET A 65 2.78 11.88 0.58
CA MET A 65 3.63 11.73 -0.59
C MET A 65 4.91 10.96 -0.24
N ARG A 66 5.59 11.32 0.86
CA ARG A 66 6.79 10.62 1.35
C ARG A 66 6.50 9.17 1.73
N PHE A 67 5.39 8.93 2.44
CA PHE A 67 4.96 7.58 2.80
C PHE A 67 4.69 6.72 1.55
N MET A 68 4.00 7.26 0.56
CA MET A 68 3.69 6.54 -0.67
C MET A 68 4.91 6.35 -1.56
N ASN A 69 5.79 7.35 -1.70
CA ASN A 69 7.06 7.18 -2.41
C ASN A 69 7.87 6.03 -1.80
N ARG A 70 8.04 6.01 -0.46
CA ARG A 70 8.74 4.91 0.21
C ARG A 70 8.05 3.56 0.00
N SER A 71 6.72 3.53 0.04
CA SER A 71 5.95 2.30 -0.20
C SER A 71 6.13 1.80 -1.64
N ILE A 72 6.19 2.70 -2.61
CA ILE A 72 6.42 2.36 -4.03
C ILE A 72 7.87 1.90 -4.25
N ASP A 73 8.86 2.54 -3.62
CA ASP A 73 10.26 2.06 -3.68
C ASP A 73 10.34 0.60 -3.19
N LEU A 74 9.66 0.28 -2.08
CA LEU A 74 9.61 -1.09 -1.55
C LEU A 74 8.91 -2.06 -2.50
N LEU A 75 7.84 -1.63 -3.18
CA LEU A 75 7.18 -2.45 -4.20
C LEU A 75 8.10 -2.71 -5.39
N GLU A 76 8.86 -1.72 -5.83
CA GLU A 76 9.79 -1.84 -6.95
C GLU A 76 10.97 -2.77 -6.59
N ASP A 77 11.53 -2.62 -5.38
CA ASP A 77 12.55 -3.54 -4.84
C ASP A 77 12.04 -5.00 -4.78
N LEU A 78 10.78 -5.19 -4.36
CA LEU A 78 10.16 -6.51 -4.30
C LEU A 78 9.90 -7.08 -5.70
N ALA A 79 9.48 -6.25 -6.64
CA ALA A 79 9.26 -6.66 -8.02
C ALA A 79 10.58 -7.05 -8.69
N ASP A 80 11.64 -6.25 -8.54
CA ASP A 80 12.98 -6.56 -9.05
C ASP A 80 13.50 -7.88 -8.46
N GLY A 81 13.31 -8.10 -7.16
CA GLY A 81 13.75 -9.31 -6.47
C GLY A 81 12.90 -10.56 -6.75
N SER A 82 11.76 -10.44 -7.43
CA SER A 82 10.81 -11.54 -7.64
C SER A 82 10.44 -11.77 -9.11
N ASP A 83 11.19 -11.19 -10.05
CA ASP A 83 10.86 -11.19 -11.48
C ASP A 83 9.43 -10.67 -11.74
N ASN A 84 9.08 -9.60 -11.02
CA ASN A 84 7.77 -8.94 -11.04
C ASN A 84 6.59 -9.90 -10.83
N PHE A 85 6.71 -10.83 -9.87
CA PHE A 85 5.73 -11.89 -9.60
C PHE A 85 4.28 -11.40 -9.47
N PHE A 86 4.10 -10.18 -8.93
CA PHE A 86 2.80 -9.56 -8.69
C PHE A 86 2.42 -8.49 -9.73
N ARG A 87 3.06 -8.50 -10.90
CA ARG A 87 2.68 -7.71 -12.08
C ARG A 87 2.54 -6.21 -11.81
N LEU A 88 3.49 -5.66 -11.05
CA LEU A 88 3.60 -4.22 -10.87
C LEU A 88 3.71 -3.54 -12.23
N ASN A 89 2.91 -2.51 -12.43
CA ASN A 89 3.01 -1.65 -13.60
C ASN A 89 2.84 -0.18 -13.21
N ARG A 90 3.42 0.71 -14.02
CA ARG A 90 3.39 2.16 -13.79
C ARG A 90 2.78 2.89 -14.99
N ARG A 91 1.50 2.64 -15.26
CA ARG A 91 0.76 3.28 -16.36
C ARG A 91 0.24 4.68 -16.04
N GLY A 92 0.36 5.11 -14.78
CA GLY A 92 -0.12 6.39 -14.30
C GLY A 92 -1.65 6.44 -14.19
N TYR A 93 -2.15 7.52 -13.58
CA TYR A 93 -3.58 7.81 -13.46
C TYR A 93 -3.94 9.06 -14.22
N VAL A 94 -5.06 9.03 -14.92
CA VAL A 94 -5.62 10.17 -15.64
C VAL A 94 -6.79 10.77 -14.87
N PHE A 95 -6.72 12.08 -14.64
CA PHE A 95 -7.81 12.87 -14.08
C PHE A 95 -8.31 13.80 -15.17
N LEU A 96 -9.58 13.65 -15.54
CA LEU A 96 -10.19 14.35 -16.66
C LEU A 96 -11.25 15.33 -16.15
N THR A 97 -11.45 16.43 -16.88
CA THR A 97 -12.57 17.33 -16.62
C THR A 97 -13.10 17.98 -17.88
N ALA A 98 -14.42 18.18 -17.90
CA ALA A 98 -15.14 19.02 -18.87
C ALA A 98 -15.48 20.41 -18.30
N VAL A 99 -15.10 20.68 -17.03
CA VAL A 99 -15.53 21.87 -16.28
C VAL A 99 -14.39 22.89 -16.18
N PRO A 100 -14.54 24.12 -16.72
CA PRO A 100 -13.47 25.13 -16.75
C PRO A 100 -12.88 25.46 -15.37
N GLU A 101 -13.71 25.57 -14.35
CA GLU A 101 -13.26 25.85 -12.98
C GLU A 101 -12.40 24.70 -12.44
N ARG A 102 -12.77 23.45 -12.77
CA ARG A 102 -12.02 22.27 -12.34
C ARG A 102 -10.69 22.13 -13.09
N LYS A 103 -10.60 22.61 -14.34
CA LYS A 103 -9.32 22.68 -15.08
C LYS A 103 -8.30 23.55 -14.32
N THR A 104 -8.71 24.75 -13.88
CA THR A 104 -7.84 25.62 -13.09
C THR A 104 -7.45 24.98 -11.76
N GLN A 105 -8.39 24.29 -11.10
CA GLN A 105 -8.09 23.55 -9.86
C GLN A 105 -7.11 22.40 -10.07
N LEU A 106 -7.29 21.60 -11.13
CA LEU A 106 -6.36 20.50 -11.45
C LEU A 106 -4.94 21.02 -11.68
N GLN A 107 -4.80 22.16 -12.37
CA GLN A 107 -3.51 22.78 -12.57
C GLN A 107 -2.88 23.24 -11.24
N ALA A 108 -3.61 23.96 -10.40
CA ALA A 108 -3.12 24.43 -9.10
C ALA A 108 -2.77 23.25 -8.16
N GLU A 109 -3.59 22.19 -8.14
CA GLU A 109 -3.32 20.96 -7.39
C GLU A 109 -2.03 20.29 -7.89
N ALA A 110 -1.82 20.23 -9.21
CA ALA A 110 -0.63 19.63 -9.80
C ALA A 110 0.65 20.42 -9.51
N GLU A 111 0.58 21.76 -9.59
CA GLU A 111 1.69 22.65 -9.23
C GLU A 111 2.07 22.48 -7.75
N ALA A 112 1.07 22.44 -6.87
CA ALA A 112 1.29 22.26 -5.44
C ALA A 112 1.94 20.90 -5.12
N ILE A 113 1.44 19.81 -5.69
CA ILE A 113 1.99 18.46 -5.47
C ILE A 113 3.40 18.33 -6.07
N SER A 114 3.65 18.95 -7.23
CA SER A 114 4.98 19.00 -7.85
C SER A 114 5.98 19.75 -6.95
N ALA A 115 5.59 20.89 -6.39
CA ALA A 115 6.41 21.67 -5.45
C ALA A 115 6.73 20.91 -4.14
N LEU A 116 5.89 19.95 -3.75
CA LEU A 116 6.16 19.06 -2.61
C LEU A 116 7.14 17.94 -2.95
N GLY A 117 7.53 17.76 -4.21
CA GLY A 117 8.52 16.77 -4.64
C GLY A 117 7.93 15.53 -5.33
N ALA A 118 6.71 15.59 -5.86
CA ALA A 118 6.12 14.47 -6.60
C ALA A 118 6.69 14.30 -8.04
N GLY A 119 7.64 15.15 -8.43
CA GLY A 119 8.25 15.19 -9.75
C GLY A 119 7.76 16.40 -10.57
N GLU A 120 8.41 16.64 -11.70
CA GLU A 120 8.12 17.78 -12.59
C GLU A 120 6.68 17.71 -13.14
N LEU A 121 6.01 18.86 -13.17
CA LEU A 121 4.78 19.07 -13.93
C LEU A 121 5.11 19.60 -15.33
N ARG A 122 4.76 18.84 -16.36
CA ARG A 122 4.83 19.27 -17.77
C ARG A 122 3.46 19.67 -18.26
N VAL A 123 3.36 20.83 -18.91
CA VAL A 123 2.08 21.34 -19.43
C VAL A 123 2.11 21.31 -20.95
N HIS A 124 1.11 20.64 -21.55
CA HIS A 124 0.95 20.43 -22.98
C HIS A 124 -0.22 21.29 -23.49
N ASN A 125 0.12 22.34 -24.23
CA ASN A 125 -0.81 23.31 -24.80
C ASN A 125 -1.06 23.09 -26.30
N GLY A 126 -0.55 21.99 -26.87
CA GLY A 126 -0.62 21.70 -28.30
C GLY A 126 0.37 22.52 -29.15
N ARG A 127 1.39 23.15 -28.53
CA ARG A 127 2.38 23.95 -29.25
C ARG A 127 3.58 23.09 -29.62
N LEU A 128 4.18 23.34 -30.79
CA LEU A 128 5.41 22.66 -31.22
C LEU A 128 6.61 22.88 -30.28
N SER A 129 6.57 23.93 -29.46
CA SER A 129 7.58 24.23 -28.44
C SER A 129 7.43 23.42 -27.15
N ASP A 130 6.28 22.76 -26.96
CA ASP A 130 6.02 21.99 -25.74
C ASP A 130 6.89 20.73 -25.74
N GLN A 131 7.27 20.24 -24.55
CA GLN A 131 7.94 18.95 -24.45
C GLN A 131 6.99 17.86 -24.99
N PRO A 132 7.48 16.85 -25.73
CA PRO A 132 6.61 15.82 -26.27
C PRO A 132 6.01 14.97 -25.14
N TYR A 133 4.72 14.65 -25.26
CA TYR A 133 4.10 13.66 -24.39
C TYR A 133 4.65 12.27 -24.73
N ILE A 134 5.13 11.57 -23.71
CA ILE A 134 5.63 10.20 -23.83
C ILE A 134 4.51 9.25 -23.39
N PRO A 135 4.03 8.31 -24.23
CA PRO A 135 3.03 7.33 -23.81
C PRO A 135 3.57 6.37 -22.74
N HIS A 136 2.69 5.84 -21.89
CA HIS A 136 3.07 4.76 -20.96
C HIS A 136 3.33 3.46 -21.73
N ALA A 137 4.30 2.66 -21.28
CA ALA A 137 4.39 1.27 -21.74
C ALA A 137 3.20 0.42 -21.22
N ASN A 138 2.80 -0.60 -21.98
CA ASN A 138 1.68 -1.47 -21.61
C ASN A 138 1.97 -2.33 -20.38
N GLU A 139 3.24 -2.64 -20.14
CA GLU A 139 3.70 -3.51 -19.06
C GLU A 139 4.93 -2.92 -18.37
N GLY A 140 5.18 -3.39 -17.14
CA GLY A 140 6.33 -2.97 -16.35
C GLY A 140 6.21 -1.56 -15.75
N TYR A 141 7.24 -1.21 -14.99
CA TYR A 141 7.31 0.05 -14.23
C TYR A 141 8.62 0.81 -14.44
N HIS A 142 9.63 0.17 -15.05
CA HIS A 142 10.93 0.76 -15.36
C HIS A 142 10.87 1.69 -16.57
N ASN A 143 11.78 2.68 -16.60
CA ASN A 143 11.96 3.60 -17.74
C ASN A 143 10.69 4.37 -18.14
N GLN A 144 9.77 4.55 -17.20
CA GLN A 144 8.55 5.33 -17.39
C GLN A 144 8.78 6.77 -16.87
N PRO A 145 8.17 7.79 -17.50
CA PRO A 145 8.36 9.17 -17.05
C PRO A 145 7.86 9.40 -15.61
N GLU A 146 8.45 10.38 -14.93
CA GLU A 146 8.10 10.74 -13.54
C GLU A 146 7.25 12.02 -13.49
N GLY A 147 6.76 12.41 -12.31
CA GLY A 147 5.96 13.63 -12.15
C GLY A 147 4.57 13.52 -12.77
N ALA A 148 4.15 14.56 -13.48
CA ALA A 148 2.84 14.61 -14.14
C ALA A 148 2.84 15.38 -15.45
N ASP A 149 1.89 15.04 -16.31
CA ASP A 149 1.63 15.71 -17.58
C ASP A 149 0.21 16.30 -17.55
N LEU A 150 0.09 17.62 -17.64
CA LEU A 150 -1.19 18.32 -17.75
C LEU A 150 -1.42 18.69 -19.22
N ILE A 151 -2.39 18.04 -19.85
CA ILE A 151 -2.78 18.28 -21.23
C ILE A 151 -4.03 19.15 -21.24
N VAL A 152 -3.94 20.31 -21.87
CA VAL A 152 -5.01 21.31 -21.93
C VAL A 152 -5.54 21.56 -23.34
N ASP A 153 -4.99 20.84 -24.33
CA ASP A 153 -5.49 20.75 -25.71
C ASP A 153 -6.43 19.53 -25.84
N PRO A 154 -7.74 19.73 -26.07
CA PRO A 154 -8.70 18.64 -26.23
C PRO A 154 -8.36 17.67 -27.38
N THR A 155 -7.78 18.17 -28.46
CA THR A 155 -7.42 17.33 -29.63
C THR A 155 -6.37 16.30 -29.23
N MET A 156 -5.37 16.74 -28.48
CA MET A 156 -4.32 15.87 -27.96
C MET A 156 -4.87 14.82 -26.97
N ILE A 157 -5.88 15.16 -26.16
CA ILE A 157 -6.54 14.18 -25.27
C ILE A 157 -7.18 13.06 -26.11
N GLN A 158 -7.87 13.43 -27.19
CA GLN A 158 -8.50 12.49 -28.12
C GLN A 158 -7.48 11.62 -28.85
N ASP A 159 -6.35 12.19 -29.28
CA ASP A 159 -5.28 11.43 -29.94
C ASP A 159 -4.64 10.40 -28.99
N ILE A 160 -4.45 10.74 -27.71
CA ILE A 160 -3.85 9.84 -26.71
C ILE A 160 -4.86 8.78 -26.25
N PHE A 161 -6.11 9.18 -25.98
CA PHE A 161 -7.17 8.29 -25.49
C PHE A 161 -8.47 8.47 -26.30
N PRO A 162 -8.58 7.83 -27.49
CA PRO A 162 -9.72 8.00 -28.41
C PRO A 162 -11.08 7.54 -27.89
N PHE A 163 -11.11 6.88 -26.73
CA PHE A 163 -12.33 6.41 -26.07
C PHE A 163 -12.87 7.40 -25.03
N ILE A 164 -12.16 8.50 -24.75
CA ILE A 164 -12.60 9.55 -23.85
C ILE A 164 -13.59 10.47 -24.56
N ASN A 165 -14.61 10.93 -23.85
CA ASN A 165 -15.61 11.86 -24.39
C ASN A 165 -14.94 13.17 -24.85
N ASP A 166 -15.37 13.70 -26.01
CA ASP A 166 -14.86 14.92 -26.64
C ASP A 166 -15.15 16.20 -25.83
N ASP A 167 -16.03 16.13 -24.83
CA ASP A 167 -16.25 17.19 -23.83
C ASP A 167 -15.05 17.42 -22.89
N ALA A 168 -14.05 16.53 -22.85
CA ALA A 168 -12.89 16.68 -21.98
C ALA A 168 -12.00 17.87 -22.40
N ILE A 169 -11.89 18.88 -21.52
CA ILE A 169 -11.14 20.13 -21.77
C ILE A 169 -9.76 20.18 -21.10
N ALA A 170 -9.47 19.21 -20.22
CA ALA A 170 -8.17 19.02 -19.59
C ALA A 170 -8.01 17.60 -19.06
N MET A 171 -6.78 17.11 -19.10
CA MET A 171 -6.35 15.82 -18.55
C MET A 171 -5.06 15.98 -17.77
N LEU A 172 -5.04 15.58 -16.50
CA LEU A 172 -3.82 15.43 -15.71
C LEU A 172 -3.43 13.96 -15.65
N HIS A 173 -2.27 13.60 -16.18
CA HIS A 173 -1.70 12.26 -16.11
C HIS A 173 -0.60 12.22 -15.05
N ALA A 174 -0.93 11.76 -13.84
CA ALA A 174 0.04 11.53 -12.77
C ALA A 174 0.80 10.22 -13.03
N ARG A 175 2.12 10.28 -13.10
CA ARG A 175 2.91 9.22 -13.76
C ARG A 175 3.34 8.10 -12.82
N ARG A 176 3.74 8.43 -11.59
CA ARG A 176 4.13 7.42 -10.58
C ARG A 176 2.91 6.82 -9.85
N CYS A 177 2.01 6.28 -10.66
CA CYS A 177 0.81 5.57 -10.24
C CYS A 177 0.65 4.31 -11.09
N GLY A 178 -0.13 3.35 -10.61
CA GLY A 178 -0.44 2.15 -11.37
C GLY A 178 -1.24 1.14 -10.58
N TRP A 179 -1.09 -0.12 -10.95
CA TRP A 179 -1.71 -1.23 -10.24
C TRP A 179 -0.76 -2.42 -10.16
N LEU A 180 -1.16 -3.41 -9.37
CA LEU A 180 -0.47 -4.67 -9.17
C LEU A 180 -1.50 -5.76 -8.83
N SER A 181 -1.12 -7.03 -8.75
CA SER A 181 -1.98 -8.04 -8.14
C SER A 181 -1.75 -8.07 -6.63
N ALA A 182 -2.73 -7.59 -5.86
CA ALA A 182 -2.64 -7.52 -4.40
C ALA A 182 -2.64 -8.92 -3.77
N GLN A 183 -3.36 -9.86 -4.39
CA GLN A 183 -3.36 -11.26 -3.98
C GLN A 183 -1.99 -11.91 -4.22
N GLN A 184 -1.38 -11.73 -5.41
CA GLN A 184 -0.06 -12.29 -5.70
C GLN A 184 1.02 -11.68 -4.81
N LEU A 185 1.00 -10.34 -4.61
CA LEU A 185 1.91 -9.66 -3.70
C LEU A 185 1.77 -10.22 -2.29
N GLY A 186 0.55 -10.29 -1.76
CA GLY A 186 0.31 -10.83 -0.43
C GLY A 186 0.76 -12.29 -0.31
N MET A 187 0.51 -13.11 -1.33
CA MET A 187 0.93 -14.51 -1.29
C MET A 187 2.45 -14.67 -1.34
N TYR A 188 3.13 -13.87 -2.17
CA TYR A 188 4.60 -13.81 -2.22
C TYR A 188 5.18 -13.45 -0.85
N LEU A 189 4.70 -12.36 -0.25
CA LEU A 189 5.16 -11.91 1.07
C LEU A 189 4.90 -12.97 2.16
N LEU A 190 3.74 -13.64 2.13
CA LEU A 190 3.41 -14.70 3.08
C LEU A 190 4.31 -15.93 2.92
N GLN A 191 4.56 -16.36 1.68
CA GLN A 191 5.44 -17.50 1.40
C GLN A 191 6.86 -17.23 1.86
N GLU A 192 7.40 -16.06 1.54
CA GLU A 192 8.72 -15.62 1.99
C GLU A 192 8.80 -15.55 3.52
N ALA A 193 7.79 -14.96 4.18
CA ALA A 193 7.73 -14.90 5.63
C ALA A 193 7.75 -16.30 6.26
N ARG A 194 6.94 -17.24 5.73
CA ARG A 194 6.89 -18.62 6.24
C ARG A 194 8.18 -19.39 5.99
N ALA A 195 8.83 -19.19 4.85
CA ALA A 195 10.15 -19.77 4.56
C ALA A 195 11.21 -19.29 5.57
N HIS A 196 11.02 -18.11 6.16
CA HIS A 196 11.89 -17.54 7.20
C HIS A 196 11.42 -17.82 8.63
N GLY A 197 10.47 -18.75 8.82
CA GLY A 197 10.07 -19.25 10.12
C GLY A 197 8.90 -18.52 10.78
N VAL A 198 8.18 -17.65 10.05
CA VAL A 198 6.89 -17.14 10.54
C VAL A 198 5.88 -18.28 10.61
N GLU A 199 5.26 -18.47 11.78
CA GLU A 199 4.16 -19.40 11.94
C GLU A 199 2.83 -18.72 11.58
N LEU A 200 2.04 -19.34 10.71
CA LEU A 200 0.65 -18.94 10.48
C LEU A 200 -0.27 -19.83 11.31
N LEU A 201 -1.02 -19.23 12.22
CA LEU A 201 -1.97 -19.90 13.08
C LEU A 201 -3.40 -19.48 12.73
N ARG A 202 -4.25 -20.47 12.44
CA ARG A 202 -5.67 -20.22 12.24
C ARG A 202 -6.39 -20.15 13.58
N GLY A 203 -6.86 -18.97 13.94
CA GLY A 203 -7.60 -18.76 15.17
C GLY A 203 -8.04 -17.31 15.37
N ARG A 204 -9.01 -17.14 16.26
CA ARG A 204 -9.49 -15.81 16.64
C ARG A 204 -8.82 -15.40 17.94
N VAL A 205 -8.16 -14.25 17.94
CA VAL A 205 -7.73 -13.60 19.18
C VAL A 205 -8.97 -13.05 19.86
N THR A 206 -9.26 -13.52 21.08
CA THR A 206 -10.46 -13.14 21.83
C THR A 206 -10.15 -12.21 22.99
N ASP A 207 -8.93 -12.27 23.52
CA ASP A 207 -8.53 -11.50 24.70
C ASP A 207 -7.02 -11.26 24.70
N VAL A 208 -6.60 -10.11 25.27
CA VAL A 208 -5.21 -9.72 25.44
C VAL A 208 -5.04 -9.20 26.86
N THR A 209 -4.14 -9.83 27.61
CA THR A 209 -3.76 -9.37 28.96
C THR A 209 -2.31 -8.94 28.98
N VAL A 210 -2.02 -7.91 29.75
CA VAL A 210 -0.66 -7.41 29.97
C VAL A 210 -0.26 -7.74 31.40
N GLU A 211 0.86 -8.43 31.59
CA GLU A 211 1.36 -8.61 32.95
C GLU A 211 1.80 -7.25 33.49
N GLY A 212 1.19 -6.87 34.61
CA GLY A 212 1.41 -5.58 35.22
C GLY A 212 0.59 -4.43 34.63
N PHE A 213 -0.44 -4.64 33.81
CA PHE A 213 -1.46 -3.62 33.45
C PHE A 213 -2.74 -4.31 32.95
N PHE A 214 -3.93 -3.92 33.43
CA PHE A 214 -5.19 -4.41 32.85
C PHE A 214 -5.73 -3.41 31.82
N TRP A 215 -6.18 -3.92 30.66
CA TRP A 215 -6.98 -3.17 29.70
C TRP A 215 -8.44 -3.22 30.15
N GLU A 216 -9.01 -2.09 30.57
CA GLU A 216 -10.45 -1.98 30.79
C GLU A 216 -11.12 -1.52 29.49
N ASN A 217 -12.27 -2.10 29.15
CA ASN A 217 -13.08 -1.83 27.93
C ASN A 217 -13.51 -0.35 27.72
N ASN A 218 -13.02 0.59 28.53
CA ASN A 218 -13.25 2.03 28.47
C ASN A 218 -12.01 2.83 28.00
N GLY A 219 -10.97 2.18 27.45
CA GLY A 219 -9.84 2.86 26.80
C GLY A 219 -8.84 3.53 27.75
N ARG A 220 -8.71 3.06 28.99
CA ARG A 220 -7.71 3.57 29.97
C ARG A 220 -6.80 2.44 30.48
N PHE A 221 -5.50 2.71 30.55
CA PHE A 221 -4.52 1.86 31.22
C PHE A 221 -4.32 2.30 32.67
N ARG A 222 -4.29 1.36 33.62
CA ARG A 222 -4.02 1.63 35.05
C ARG A 222 -2.78 0.87 35.53
N GLN A 223 -1.75 1.57 36.05
CA GLN A 223 -0.53 0.92 36.56
C GLN A 223 -0.82 0.21 37.91
N PRO A 224 -0.41 -1.05 38.11
CA PRO A 224 -0.17 -1.64 39.41
C PRO A 224 1.24 -1.27 39.91
N GLY A 225 1.39 -1.21 41.23
CA GLY A 225 2.60 -0.72 41.90
C GLY A 225 3.87 -1.48 41.51
N ARG A 226 4.94 -0.70 41.29
CA ARG A 226 6.29 -1.15 40.88
C ARG A 226 6.80 -2.34 41.71
N ARG A 227 7.12 -3.45 41.04
CA ARG A 227 8.21 -4.35 41.44
C ARG A 227 8.99 -4.77 40.19
N GLY A 228 10.31 -4.62 40.26
CA GLY A 228 11.30 -5.44 39.57
C GLY A 228 11.39 -5.31 38.05
N SER A 229 12.61 -5.26 37.54
CA SER A 229 12.95 -5.34 36.13
C SER A 229 12.61 -6.72 35.55
N ASP A 230 11.35 -6.96 35.22
CA ASP A 230 10.93 -8.12 34.42
C ASP A 230 10.52 -7.64 33.02
N HIS A 231 11.00 -8.34 32.00
CA HIS A 231 10.58 -8.12 30.62
C HIS A 231 9.05 -8.23 30.56
N HIS A 232 8.38 -7.18 30.12
CA HIS A 232 6.92 -7.16 30.01
C HIS A 232 6.46 -8.28 29.08
N ARG A 233 5.88 -9.35 29.63
CA ARG A 233 5.26 -10.42 28.85
C ARG A 233 3.78 -10.11 28.65
N HIS A 234 3.30 -10.31 27.43
CA HIS A 234 1.88 -10.23 27.10
C HIS A 234 1.32 -11.64 26.93
N LYS A 235 0.11 -11.89 27.45
CA LYS A 235 -0.61 -13.15 27.23
C LYS A 235 -1.76 -12.90 26.26
N LEU A 236 -1.72 -13.58 25.13
CA LEU A 236 -2.76 -13.59 24.12
C LEU A 236 -3.57 -14.88 24.22
N PHE A 237 -4.89 -14.75 24.26
CA PHE A 237 -5.80 -15.89 24.21
C PHE A 237 -6.33 -16.05 22.79
N CYS A 238 -6.02 -17.18 22.17
CA CYS A 238 -6.47 -17.52 20.83
C CYS A 238 -7.33 -18.80 20.87
N GLN A 239 -8.54 -18.71 20.31
CA GLN A 239 -9.34 -19.90 20.03
C GLN A 239 -8.92 -20.49 18.69
N CYS A 240 -8.17 -21.59 18.74
CA CYS A 240 -7.78 -22.36 17.55
C CYS A 240 -8.97 -23.23 17.11
N GLY A 241 -9.40 -23.11 15.86
CA GLY A 241 -10.48 -23.94 15.32
C GLY A 241 -9.97 -25.29 14.83
N ARG A 242 -10.25 -26.39 15.54
CA ARG A 242 -10.65 -27.73 15.04
C ARG A 242 -10.84 -28.72 16.22
N PRO A 243 -11.84 -29.63 16.17
CA PRO A 243 -12.04 -30.56 15.05
C PRO A 243 -13.46 -30.56 14.45
N LEU A 244 -13.55 -30.76 13.13
CA LEU A 244 -14.70 -31.41 12.51
C LEU A 244 -14.19 -32.72 11.91
N HIS A 245 -14.21 -33.77 12.72
CA HIS A 245 -14.43 -35.10 12.20
C HIS A 245 -15.94 -35.29 12.16
N CYS A 246 -16.48 -35.40 10.95
CA CYS A 246 -17.60 -36.22 10.49
C CYS A 246 -17.63 -36.11 8.96
#